data_AF-A0A7X6NVI9-F1
#
_entry.id   AF-A0A7X6NVI9-F1
#
_cell.length_a   1.000
_cell.length_b   1.000
_cell.length_c   1.000
_cell.angle_alpha   90.00
_cell.angle_beta   90.00
_cell.angle_gamma   90.00
#
_symmetry.space_group_name_H-M   'P 1'
#
loop_
_entity.id
_entity.type
_entity.pdbx_description
1 polymer ?
#
loop_
_entity_poly.entity_id
_entity_poly.type
_entity_poly.pdbx_seq_one_letter_code
_entity_poly.pdbx_strand_id
1 'polypeptide(L)'
;DLRGLLDSEGLSKTPCVAASALTGMGVETLRKTITNTVRKKQATASRLSSDVSSAARGLVAEFGDAKVPTKVPDARARELNKSLAEAAGSGIVRDAVLKSMRRRGSLATGWPVTKWLRRFTPDPLRMLHLDHAVPRRKRRAAELEPVSVQRTSIPTGGGVQNARVDIALRQLAASSSEGLPDGFSTAVREATLAHRNDLPDELDRAVAVTDLAMDRGQGWWTVVRVLQWIVFFVAVIGGGWLLLDLVLNYLQLPQLPSVMIGRAPLPTVMLLGGALLGLLISLLSWIGVELDARAKSVRAERALTRSIVEAADQLVITPVNTELERFNRGRRLASRAIG
;
A
#
# COMPACT_ATOMS: atom_id res chain seq x y z
N ASP A 1 65.88 -11.20 36.24
CA ASP A 1 65.86 -12.65 35.97
C ASP A 1 64.63 -12.97 35.11
N LEU A 2 64.77 -13.84 34.10
CA LEU A 2 63.66 -14.29 33.23
C LEU A 2 62.52 -14.90 34.05
N ARG A 3 62.83 -15.54 35.18
CA ARG A 3 61.81 -16.09 36.08
C ARG A 3 60.91 -15.01 36.67
N GLY A 4 61.50 -13.95 37.22
CA GLY A 4 60.74 -12.82 37.75
C GLY A 4 59.86 -12.13 36.71
N LEU A 5 60.31 -12.03 35.45
CA LEU A 5 59.51 -11.47 34.35
C LEU A 5 58.32 -12.38 33.97
N LEU A 6 58.52 -13.69 33.91
CA LEU A 6 57.43 -14.62 33.62
C LEU A 6 56.40 -14.66 34.76
N ASP A 7 56.86 -14.57 36.00
CA ASP A 7 55.97 -14.54 37.17
C ASP A 7 55.12 -13.26 37.19
N SER A 8 55.68 -12.09 36.83
CA SER A 8 54.92 -10.83 36.72
C SER A 8 53.88 -10.85 35.60
N GLU A 9 54.07 -11.67 34.57
CA GLU A 9 53.13 -11.90 33.47
C GLU A 9 52.14 -13.05 33.77
N GLY A 10 52.12 -13.58 35.00
CA GLY A 10 51.23 -14.68 35.40
C GLY A 10 51.63 -16.06 34.87
N LEU A 11 52.83 -16.20 34.32
CA LEU A 11 53.37 -17.41 33.70
C LEU A 11 54.23 -18.24 34.68
N SER A 12 53.89 -18.21 35.96
CA SER A 12 54.73 -18.80 37.02
C SER A 12 54.96 -20.31 36.92
N LYS A 13 54.07 -21.01 36.22
CA LYS A 13 54.18 -22.46 35.94
C LYS A 13 54.98 -22.80 34.68
N THR A 14 55.45 -21.81 33.92
CA THR A 14 56.15 -22.04 32.64
C THR A 14 57.59 -22.49 32.91
N PRO A 15 58.07 -23.62 32.37
CA PRO A 15 59.45 -24.06 32.58
C PRO A 15 60.47 -23.11 31.93
N CYS A 16 61.54 -22.74 32.64
CA CYS A 16 62.72 -22.11 32.04
C CYS A 16 63.72 -23.18 31.61
N VAL A 17 64.25 -23.08 30.39
CA VAL A 17 65.36 -23.93 29.90
C VAL A 17 66.53 -23.01 29.55
N ALA A 18 67.66 -23.17 30.23
CA ALA A 18 68.91 -22.52 29.84
C ALA A 18 69.51 -23.26 28.63
N ALA A 19 69.85 -22.54 27.56
CA ALA A 19 70.43 -23.12 26.36
C ALA A 19 71.50 -22.20 25.76
N SER A 20 72.52 -22.79 25.11
CA SER A 20 73.58 -22.08 24.40
C SER A 20 73.76 -22.67 23.00
N ALA A 21 73.58 -21.83 21.98
CA ALA A 21 73.79 -22.23 20.59
C ALA A 21 75.26 -22.49 20.25
N LEU A 22 76.20 -21.87 20.99
CA LEU A 22 77.64 -22.00 20.77
C LEU A 22 78.19 -23.32 21.33
N THR A 23 77.71 -23.76 22.50
CA THR A 23 78.21 -24.97 23.17
C THR A 23 77.30 -26.18 23.00
N GLY A 24 76.10 -26.00 22.44
CA GLY A 24 75.08 -27.05 22.31
C GLY A 24 74.36 -27.41 23.61
N MET A 25 74.77 -26.83 24.75
CA MET A 25 74.15 -27.08 26.05
C MET A 25 72.66 -26.69 26.03
N GLY A 26 71.80 -27.57 26.53
CA GLY A 26 70.37 -27.29 26.71
C GLY A 26 69.51 -27.26 25.43
N VAL A 27 70.12 -27.31 24.24
CA VAL A 27 69.40 -27.27 22.94
C VAL A 27 68.48 -28.48 22.78
N GLU A 28 68.93 -29.67 23.16
CA GLU A 28 68.10 -30.89 23.08
C GLU A 28 66.93 -30.86 24.08
N THR A 29 67.16 -30.33 25.29
CA THR A 29 66.10 -30.11 26.27
C THR A 29 65.06 -29.11 25.76
N LEU A 30 65.49 -28.01 25.14
CA LEU A 30 64.59 -27.03 24.52
C LEU A 30 63.78 -27.65 23.38
N ARG A 31 64.44 -28.39 22.47
CA ARG A 31 63.78 -29.12 21.37
C ARG A 31 62.71 -30.08 21.88
N LYS A 32 63.02 -30.88 22.91
CA LYS A 32 62.08 -31.79 23.55
C LYS A 32 60.90 -31.05 24.18
N THR A 33 61.14 -29.96 24.90
CA THR A 33 60.07 -29.15 25.51
C THR A 33 59.12 -28.57 24.47
N ILE A 34 59.64 -28.00 23.37
CA ILE A 34 58.83 -27.48 22.27
C ILE A 34 58.04 -28.62 21.63
N THR A 35 58.70 -29.72 21.29
CA THR A 35 58.05 -30.89 20.64
C THR A 35 56.92 -31.44 21.51
N ASN A 36 57.15 -31.61 22.81
CA ASN A 36 56.13 -32.06 23.76
C ASN A 36 54.98 -31.06 23.88
N THR A 37 55.26 -29.76 23.89
CA THR A 37 54.24 -28.71 23.95
C THR A 37 53.38 -28.70 22.69
N VAL A 38 54.00 -28.76 21.51
CA VAL A 38 53.30 -28.84 20.22
C VAL A 38 52.44 -30.10 20.16
N ARG A 39 52.98 -31.27 20.51
CA ARG A 39 52.22 -32.53 20.57
C ARG A 39 51.02 -32.45 21.51
N LYS A 40 51.19 -31.89 22.72
CA LYS A 40 50.09 -31.69 23.67
C LYS A 40 49.04 -30.73 23.12
N LYS A 41 49.44 -29.62 22.51
CA LYS A 41 48.52 -28.65 21.89
C LYS A 41 47.77 -29.26 20.71
N GLN A 42 48.45 -30.03 19.85
CA GLN A 42 47.83 -30.73 18.73
C GLN A 42 46.83 -31.80 19.19
N ALA A 43 47.17 -32.58 20.23
CA ALA A 43 46.25 -33.53 20.83
C ALA A 43 45.01 -32.85 21.44
N THR A 44 45.21 -31.71 22.11
CA THR A 44 44.11 -30.90 22.67
C THR A 44 43.21 -30.33 21.56
N ALA A 45 43.80 -29.78 20.49
CA ALA A 45 43.06 -29.25 19.35
C ALA A 45 42.28 -30.34 18.61
N SER A 46 42.88 -31.52 18.42
CA SER A 46 42.21 -32.68 17.81
C SER A 46 41.01 -33.15 18.65
N ARG A 47 41.18 -33.24 19.97
CA ARG A 47 40.07 -33.57 20.88
C ARG A 47 38.95 -32.53 20.82
N LEU A 48 39.27 -31.24 20.90
CA LEU A 48 38.27 -30.18 20.82
C LEU A 48 37.54 -30.18 19.47
N SER A 49 38.26 -30.43 18.37
CA SER A 49 37.63 -30.60 17.06
C SER A 49 36.65 -31.76 17.05
N SER A 50 37.01 -32.90 17.65
CA SER A 50 36.13 -34.06 17.76
C SER A 50 34.88 -33.77 18.59
N ASP A 51 35.05 -33.07 19.72
CA ASP A 51 33.94 -32.66 20.59
C ASP A 51 32.99 -31.70 19.85
N VAL A 52 33.52 -30.73 19.08
CA VAL A 52 32.73 -29.82 18.23
C VAL A 52 31.97 -30.57 17.15
N SER A 53 32.63 -31.48 16.41
CA SER A 53 31.94 -32.26 15.37
C SER A 53 30.89 -33.22 15.95
N SER A 54 31.11 -33.73 17.18
CA SER A 54 30.12 -34.53 17.90
C SER A 54 28.88 -33.71 18.25
N ALA A 55 29.06 -32.54 18.88
CA ALA A 55 27.96 -31.63 19.20
C ALA A 55 27.23 -31.14 17.95
N ALA A 56 27.97 -30.84 16.87
CA ALA A 56 27.42 -30.41 15.59
C ALA A 56 26.54 -31.49 14.93
N ARG A 57 26.92 -32.76 15.01
CA ARG A 57 26.07 -33.89 14.54
C ARG A 57 24.74 -33.96 15.29
N GLY A 58 24.76 -33.76 16.61
CA GLY A 58 23.53 -33.67 17.41
C GLY A 58 22.63 -32.52 16.93
N LEU A 59 23.21 -31.34 16.72
CA LEU A 59 22.47 -30.18 16.20
C LEU A 59 21.89 -30.41 14.80
N VAL A 60 22.65 -31.00 13.88
CA VAL A 60 22.16 -31.28 12.51
C VAL A 60 20.99 -32.26 12.54
N ALA A 61 21.01 -33.26 13.42
CA ALA A 61 19.88 -34.17 13.60
C ALA A 61 18.61 -33.43 14.07
N GLU A 62 18.74 -32.49 15.00
CA GLU A 62 17.62 -31.65 15.47
C GLU A 62 17.10 -30.69 14.39
N PHE A 63 17.97 -30.19 13.50
CA PHE A 63 17.55 -29.31 12.40
C PHE A 63 16.75 -30.05 11.31
N GLY A 64 16.94 -31.36 11.18
CA GLY A 64 16.30 -32.21 10.17
C GLY A 64 16.74 -31.93 8.72
N ASP A 65 16.23 -32.78 7.81
CA ASP A 65 16.62 -32.79 6.40
C ASP A 65 15.67 -32.03 5.47
N ALA A 66 14.57 -31.49 6.02
CA ALA A 66 13.57 -30.79 5.22
C ALA A 66 14.17 -29.55 4.53
N LYS A 67 13.80 -29.35 3.26
CA LYS A 67 14.24 -28.19 2.49
C LYS A 67 13.37 -26.97 2.82
N VAL A 68 13.78 -26.23 3.83
CA VAL A 68 13.12 -24.97 4.23
C VAL A 68 13.65 -23.80 3.39
N PRO A 69 12.79 -22.98 2.76
CA PRO A 69 13.19 -21.76 2.08
C PRO A 69 13.89 -20.77 3.02
N THR A 70 14.86 -20.01 2.50
CA THR A 70 15.52 -18.93 3.27
C THR A 70 14.59 -17.74 3.53
N LYS A 71 13.62 -17.52 2.63
CA LYS A 71 12.64 -16.44 2.70
C LYS A 71 11.26 -16.97 2.32
N VAL A 72 10.21 -16.28 2.78
CA VAL A 72 8.84 -16.51 2.35
C VAL A 72 8.77 -16.40 0.82
N PRO A 73 8.25 -17.42 0.11
CA PRO A 73 8.13 -17.36 -1.35
C PRO A 73 7.23 -16.20 -1.80
N ASP A 74 7.61 -15.50 -2.86
CA ASP A 74 6.86 -14.34 -3.39
C ASP A 74 5.39 -14.64 -3.67
N ALA A 75 5.08 -15.87 -4.08
CA ALA A 75 3.70 -16.31 -4.31
C ALA A 75 2.86 -16.25 -3.03
N ARG A 76 3.43 -16.67 -1.88
CA ARG A 76 2.77 -16.62 -0.56
C ARG A 76 2.67 -15.20 -0.03
N ALA A 77 3.70 -14.38 -0.22
CA ALA A 77 3.64 -12.96 0.11
C ALA A 77 2.51 -12.25 -0.67
N ARG A 78 2.37 -12.53 -1.97
CA ARG A 78 1.27 -11.99 -2.80
C ARG A 78 -0.12 -12.46 -2.33
N GLU A 79 -0.26 -13.73 -1.95
CA GLU A 79 -1.50 -14.30 -1.42
C GLU A 79 -1.91 -13.66 -0.08
N LEU A 80 -0.95 -13.46 0.82
CA LEU A 80 -1.14 -12.70 2.07
C LEU A 80 -1.60 -11.28 1.77
N ASN A 81 -0.86 -10.55 0.93
CA ASN A 81 -1.16 -9.16 0.59
C ASN A 81 -2.54 -9.01 -0.05
N LYS A 82 -2.95 -9.95 -0.91
CA LYS A 82 -4.29 -9.98 -1.49
C LYS A 82 -5.36 -10.16 -0.40
N SER A 83 -5.16 -11.12 0.50
CA SER A 83 -6.10 -11.40 1.60
C SER A 83 -6.23 -10.22 2.56
N LEU A 84 -5.11 -9.54 2.88
CA LEU A 84 -5.10 -8.33 3.69
C LEU A 84 -5.78 -7.16 2.98
N ALA A 85 -5.60 -6.99 1.67
CA ALA A 85 -6.29 -5.96 0.89
C ALA A 85 -7.81 -6.19 0.83
N GLU A 86 -8.24 -7.44 0.69
CA GLU A 86 -9.65 -7.81 0.75
C GLU A 86 -10.25 -7.62 2.15
N ALA A 87 -9.48 -7.93 3.21
CA ALA A 87 -9.89 -7.71 4.59
C ALA A 87 -9.99 -6.21 4.93
N ALA A 88 -9.06 -5.39 4.45
CA ALA A 88 -9.09 -3.93 4.57
C ALA A 88 -10.19 -3.27 3.71
N GLY A 89 -10.94 -4.05 2.91
CA GLY A 89 -12.05 -3.54 2.14
C GLY A 89 -11.63 -2.71 0.93
N SER A 90 -10.50 -3.03 0.29
CA SER A 90 -10.01 -2.29 -0.90
C SER A 90 -11.07 -2.16 -2.00
N GLY A 91 -11.87 -3.21 -2.23
CA GLY A 91 -13.01 -3.20 -3.14
C GLY A 91 -14.13 -2.23 -2.70
N ILE A 92 -14.40 -2.15 -1.39
CA ILE A 92 -15.39 -1.21 -0.83
C ILE A 92 -14.93 0.23 -1.04
N VAL A 93 -13.64 0.51 -0.78
CA VAL A 93 -13.03 1.83 -0.99
C VAL A 93 -13.08 2.20 -2.48
N ARG A 94 -12.72 1.28 -3.37
CA ARG A 94 -12.81 1.48 -4.83
C ARG A 94 -14.23 1.86 -5.25
N ASP A 95 -15.23 1.11 -4.81
CA ASP A 95 -16.62 1.34 -5.20
C ASP A 95 -17.17 2.63 -4.59
N ALA A 96 -16.75 2.99 -3.37
CA ALA A 96 -17.08 4.27 -2.74
C ALA A 96 -16.48 5.46 -3.51
N VAL A 97 -15.21 5.38 -3.92
CA VAL A 97 -14.55 6.40 -4.76
C VAL A 97 -15.24 6.51 -6.11
N LEU A 98 -15.57 5.39 -6.76
CA LEU A 98 -16.29 5.37 -8.03
C LEU A 98 -17.65 6.07 -7.91
N LYS A 99 -18.44 5.73 -6.89
CA LYS A 99 -19.76 6.33 -6.63
C LYS A 99 -19.65 7.83 -6.33
N SER A 100 -18.65 8.24 -5.54
CA SER A 100 -18.37 9.64 -5.24
C SER A 100 -17.99 10.43 -6.49
N MET A 101 -17.11 9.89 -7.34
CA MET A 101 -16.68 10.55 -8.58
C MET A 101 -17.80 10.64 -9.61
N ARG A 102 -18.62 9.60 -9.79
CA ARG A 102 -19.82 9.66 -10.63
C ARG A 102 -20.78 10.74 -10.16
N ARG A 103 -21.01 10.85 -8.85
CA ARG A 103 -21.88 11.88 -8.28
C ARG A 103 -21.34 13.28 -8.58
N ARG A 104 -20.06 13.54 -8.32
CA ARG A 104 -19.42 14.84 -8.61
C ARG A 104 -19.42 15.17 -10.10
N GLY A 105 -19.08 14.21 -10.95
CA GLY A 105 -19.09 14.41 -12.40
C GLY A 105 -20.49 14.76 -12.92
N SER A 106 -21.54 14.06 -12.46
CA SER A 106 -22.92 14.40 -12.85
C SER A 106 -23.36 15.79 -12.40
N LEU A 107 -22.85 16.29 -11.26
CA LEU A 107 -23.10 17.66 -10.81
C LEU A 107 -22.31 18.69 -11.62
N ALA A 108 -21.13 18.33 -12.13
CA ALA A 108 -20.29 19.23 -12.92
C ALA A 108 -20.74 19.34 -14.38
N THR A 109 -21.16 18.25 -15.01
CA THR A 109 -21.50 18.17 -16.46
C THR A 109 -23.00 18.25 -16.75
N GLY A 110 -23.85 18.32 -15.73
CA GLY A 110 -25.30 18.46 -15.89
C GLY A 110 -25.70 19.83 -16.49
N TRP A 111 -26.61 19.81 -17.47
CA TRP A 111 -27.14 21.00 -18.15
C TRP A 111 -27.66 22.07 -17.17
N PRO A 112 -27.44 23.37 -17.43
CA PRO A 112 -27.96 24.45 -16.60
C PRO A 112 -29.49 24.39 -16.40
N VAL A 113 -30.21 24.03 -17.46
CA VAL A 113 -31.68 23.97 -17.46
C VAL A 113 -32.20 22.77 -16.65
N THR A 114 -31.52 21.61 -16.73
CA THR A 114 -31.89 20.44 -15.91
C THR A 114 -31.49 20.60 -14.45
N LYS A 115 -30.47 21.41 -14.12
CA LYS A 115 -30.19 21.83 -12.73
C LYS A 115 -31.32 22.67 -12.14
N TRP A 116 -31.90 23.58 -12.92
CA TRP A 116 -33.02 24.41 -12.47
C TRP A 116 -34.28 23.58 -12.27
N LEU A 117 -34.56 22.64 -13.18
CA LEU A 117 -35.69 21.71 -13.06
C LEU A 117 -35.52 20.73 -11.88
N ARG A 118 -34.30 20.24 -11.64
CA ARG A 118 -33.97 19.33 -10.52
C ARG A 118 -33.91 20.04 -9.16
N ARG A 119 -33.80 21.38 -9.15
CA ARG A 119 -34.01 22.21 -7.95
C ARG A 119 -35.49 22.32 -7.57
N PHE A 120 -36.39 22.14 -8.54
CA PHE A 120 -37.84 22.09 -8.33
C PHE A 120 -38.39 20.69 -8.11
N THR A 121 -37.61 19.63 -8.35
CA THR A 121 -37.99 18.26 -7.98
C THR A 121 -37.78 18.08 -6.47
N PRO A 122 -38.83 17.81 -5.67
CA PRO A 122 -38.69 17.57 -4.24
C PRO A 122 -37.76 16.38 -4.01
N ASP A 123 -36.74 16.61 -3.18
CA ASP A 123 -35.73 15.62 -2.82
C ASP A 123 -36.39 14.46 -2.04
N PRO A 124 -36.50 13.24 -2.61
CA PRO A 124 -37.19 12.12 -1.96
C PRO A 124 -36.46 11.62 -0.70
N LEU A 125 -35.23 12.09 -0.44
CA LEU A 125 -34.50 11.82 0.79
C LEU A 125 -34.86 12.78 1.94
N ARG A 126 -35.65 13.83 1.70
CA ARG A 126 -36.26 14.65 2.76
C ARG A 126 -37.50 14.03 3.38
N MET A 127 -38.02 12.93 2.82
CA MET A 127 -39.21 12.25 3.34
C MET A 127 -38.90 11.14 4.36
N LEU A 128 -37.62 10.83 4.61
CA LEU A 128 -37.22 9.97 5.72
C LEU A 128 -36.56 10.84 6.80
N HIS A 129 -37.36 11.28 7.77
CA HIS A 129 -36.95 12.04 8.96
C HIS A 129 -35.81 11.33 9.71
N LEU A 130 -34.57 11.72 9.40
CA LEU A 130 -33.37 11.45 10.19
C LEU A 130 -32.58 12.77 10.37
N ASP A 131 -33.29 13.87 10.59
CA ASP A 131 -32.71 15.18 10.88
C ASP A 131 -32.87 15.45 12.40
N HIS A 132 -32.12 14.72 13.23
CA HIS A 132 -31.84 15.12 14.60
C HIS A 132 -30.32 15.23 14.80
N ALA A 133 -29.92 16.44 15.20
CA ALA A 133 -28.62 16.85 15.74
C ALA A 133 -27.45 17.09 14.76
N VAL A 134 -27.47 18.23 14.04
CA VAL A 134 -26.31 19.16 13.97
C VAL A 134 -26.81 20.60 13.67
N PRO A 135 -26.36 21.67 14.38
CA PRO A 135 -26.77 23.04 14.08
C PRO A 135 -26.23 23.51 12.74
N ARG A 136 -27.13 23.98 11.87
CA ARG A 136 -26.83 24.54 10.54
C ARG A 136 -26.08 25.87 10.65
N ARG A 137 -24.76 25.86 10.44
CA ARG A 137 -24.01 27.07 10.04
C ARG A 137 -24.22 27.28 8.53
N LYS A 138 -24.69 28.48 8.16
CA LYS A 138 -24.94 28.94 6.78
C LYS A 138 -23.83 28.52 5.82
N ARG A 139 -24.09 27.54 4.94
CA ARG A 139 -23.21 27.21 3.80
C ARG A 139 -23.64 28.01 2.56
N ARG A 140 -22.80 28.99 2.21
CA ARG A 140 -22.76 29.61 0.88
C ARG A 140 -22.36 28.55 -0.17
N ALA A 141 -22.69 28.86 -1.41
CA ALA A 141 -22.66 28.01 -2.59
C ALA A 141 -21.39 27.15 -2.74
N ALA A 142 -21.61 25.86 -3.03
CA ALA A 142 -20.85 24.98 -3.92
C ALA A 142 -19.41 25.39 -4.31
N GLU A 143 -18.56 25.56 -3.30
CA GLU A 143 -17.12 25.64 -3.47
C GLU A 143 -16.57 24.21 -3.31
N LEU A 144 -15.73 23.81 -4.25
CA LEU A 144 -15.06 22.52 -4.28
C LEU A 144 -14.10 22.46 -3.09
N GLU A 145 -14.59 22.03 -1.93
CA GLU A 145 -13.74 21.79 -0.76
C GLU A 145 -12.77 20.63 -1.03
N PRO A 146 -11.50 20.77 -0.61
CA PRO A 146 -10.49 19.73 -0.71
C PRO A 146 -10.92 18.50 0.09
N VAL A 147 -10.37 17.34 -0.29
CA VAL A 147 -10.65 16.05 0.33
C VAL A 147 -10.25 16.07 1.80
N SER A 148 -11.16 16.47 2.68
CA SER A 148 -11.26 15.89 4.01
C SER A 148 -12.38 14.87 3.92
N VAL A 149 -12.01 13.58 3.87
CA VAL A 149 -12.96 12.50 4.11
C VAL A 149 -13.59 12.78 5.47
N GLN A 150 -14.80 13.33 5.46
CA GLN A 150 -15.60 13.51 6.67
C GLN A 150 -15.94 12.12 7.18
N ARG A 151 -15.02 11.57 7.99
CA ARG A 151 -15.26 10.56 9.02
C ARG A 151 -16.49 11.01 9.79
N THR A 152 -17.61 10.33 9.59
CA THR A 152 -18.53 9.91 10.65
C THR A 152 -19.47 8.92 9.97
N SER A 153 -19.59 7.71 10.51
CA SER A 153 -20.47 6.61 10.07
C SER A 153 -20.01 5.74 8.89
N ILE A 154 -18.76 5.26 8.90
CA ILE A 154 -18.53 3.89 8.39
C ILE A 154 -18.86 2.97 9.57
N PRO A 155 -19.84 2.04 9.47
CA PRO A 155 -20.07 1.06 10.52
C PRO A 155 -18.77 0.30 10.71
N THR A 156 -18.23 0.32 11.93
CA THR A 156 -17.02 -0.39 12.33
C THR A 156 -17.20 -1.88 11.99
N GLY A 157 -16.73 -2.30 10.82
CA GLY A 157 -16.80 -3.68 10.35
C GLY A 157 -15.77 -4.59 11.01
N GLY A 158 -15.34 -4.25 12.23
CA GLY A 158 -14.13 -4.78 12.86
C GLY A 158 -14.16 -6.29 13.12
N GLY A 159 -15.33 -6.89 13.39
CA GLY A 159 -15.39 -8.32 13.72
C GLY A 159 -15.01 -9.25 12.57
N VAL A 160 -15.60 -9.03 11.39
CA VAL A 160 -15.37 -9.91 10.22
C VAL A 160 -14.03 -9.62 9.55
N GLN A 161 -13.61 -8.36 9.55
CA GLN A 161 -12.36 -7.91 8.92
C GLN A 161 -11.16 -8.44 9.71
N ASN A 162 -11.19 -8.35 11.05
CA ASN A 162 -10.15 -8.91 11.91
C ASN A 162 -10.06 -10.44 11.78
N ALA A 163 -11.20 -11.13 11.69
CA ALA A 163 -11.21 -12.58 11.49
C ALA A 163 -10.53 -13.01 10.17
N ARG A 164 -10.68 -12.23 9.09
CA ARG A 164 -10.01 -12.51 7.81
C ARG A 164 -8.50 -12.28 7.89
N VAL A 165 -8.06 -11.21 8.54
CA VAL A 165 -6.64 -10.96 8.81
C VAL A 165 -6.04 -12.12 9.60
N ASP A 166 -6.72 -12.57 10.67
CA ASP A 166 -6.28 -13.69 11.49
C ASP A 166 -6.11 -14.99 10.70
N ILE A 167 -7.06 -15.29 9.82
CA ILE A 167 -7.00 -16.47 8.95
C ILE A 167 -5.79 -16.36 8.01
N ALA A 168 -5.57 -15.21 7.39
CA ALA A 168 -4.45 -15.00 6.47
C ALA A 168 -3.08 -15.13 7.18
N LEU A 169 -2.95 -14.56 8.38
CA LEU A 169 -1.74 -14.69 9.20
C LEU A 169 -1.49 -16.14 9.63
N ARG A 170 -2.53 -16.85 10.06
CA ARG A 170 -2.42 -18.28 10.43
C ARG A 170 -2.03 -19.16 9.24
N GLN A 171 -2.57 -18.89 8.05
CA GLN A 171 -2.20 -19.62 6.82
C GLN A 171 -0.74 -19.36 6.44
N LEU A 172 -0.27 -18.12 6.52
CA LEU A 172 1.13 -17.79 6.31
C LEU A 172 2.01 -18.53 7.32
N ALA A 173 1.71 -18.42 8.62
CA ALA A 173 2.48 -19.07 9.68
C ALA A 173 2.55 -20.59 9.47
N ALA A 174 1.43 -21.23 9.13
CA ALA A 174 1.40 -22.67 8.85
C ALA A 174 2.29 -23.03 7.65
N SER A 175 2.20 -22.29 6.55
CA SER A 175 3.00 -22.55 5.35
C SER A 175 4.50 -22.26 5.55
N SER A 176 4.85 -21.24 6.33
CA SER A 176 6.24 -20.87 6.63
C SER A 176 6.87 -21.80 7.68
N SER A 177 6.05 -22.48 8.49
CA SER A 177 6.49 -23.45 9.49
C SER A 177 6.70 -24.86 8.93
N GLU A 178 6.35 -25.10 7.67
CA GLU A 178 6.40 -26.43 7.06
C GLU A 178 7.84 -26.93 6.94
N GLY A 179 8.12 -28.10 7.52
CA GLY A 179 9.45 -28.70 7.56
C GLY A 179 10.41 -28.10 8.60
N LEU A 180 9.97 -27.15 9.42
CA LEU A 180 10.76 -26.65 10.54
C LEU A 180 10.60 -27.53 11.79
N PRO A 181 11.66 -27.69 12.61
CA PRO A 181 11.56 -28.26 13.95
C PRO A 181 10.63 -27.44 14.86
N ASP A 182 10.05 -28.07 15.88
CA ASP A 182 9.01 -27.48 16.74
C ASP A 182 9.39 -26.12 17.35
N GLY A 183 10.64 -25.96 17.80
CA GLY A 183 11.12 -24.70 18.36
C GLY A 183 11.13 -23.55 17.34
N PHE A 184 11.56 -23.81 16.11
CA PHE A 184 11.55 -22.80 15.03
C PHE A 184 10.15 -22.59 14.45
N SER A 185 9.32 -23.64 14.36
CA SER A 185 7.91 -23.54 13.99
C SER A 185 7.15 -22.61 14.95
N THR A 186 7.41 -22.73 16.25
CA THR A 186 6.85 -21.84 17.27
C THR A 186 7.36 -20.40 17.11
N ALA A 187 8.68 -20.21 16.93
CA ALA A 187 9.26 -18.89 16.70
C ALA A 187 8.69 -18.19 15.44
N VAL A 188 8.50 -18.92 14.34
CA VAL A 188 7.88 -18.38 13.11
C VAL A 188 6.42 -17.99 13.34
N ARG A 189 5.66 -18.80 14.08
CA ARG A 189 4.27 -18.48 14.45
C ARG A 189 4.18 -17.24 15.33
N GLU A 190 5.05 -17.12 16.33
CA GLU A 190 5.15 -15.94 17.18
C GLU A 190 5.53 -14.69 16.37
N ALA A 191 6.55 -14.79 15.50
CA ALA A 191 6.96 -13.70 14.63
C ALA A 191 5.84 -13.23 13.69
N THR A 192 5.01 -14.15 13.20
CA THR A 192 3.85 -13.84 12.35
C THR A 192 2.74 -13.11 13.12
N LEU A 193 2.57 -13.42 14.41
CA LEU A 193 1.49 -12.90 15.25
C LEU A 193 1.90 -11.71 16.11
N ALA A 194 3.20 -11.38 16.19
CA ALA A 194 3.76 -10.35 17.06
C ALA A 194 3.04 -8.99 16.91
N HIS A 195 2.77 -8.57 15.67
CA HIS A 195 2.15 -7.28 15.35
C HIS A 195 0.67 -7.39 14.96
N ARG A 196 0.00 -8.49 15.33
CA ARG A 196 -1.40 -8.74 14.97
C ARG A 196 -2.35 -7.62 15.43
N ASN A 197 -2.10 -7.06 16.61
CA ASN A 197 -2.95 -6.01 17.19
C ASN A 197 -2.67 -4.63 16.60
N ASP A 198 -1.45 -4.40 16.10
CA ASP A 198 -1.02 -3.12 15.54
C ASP A 198 -1.35 -3.00 14.04
N LEU A 199 -1.49 -4.16 13.35
CA LEU A 199 -1.80 -4.23 11.92
C LEU A 199 -3.03 -3.40 11.53
N PRO A 200 -4.19 -3.51 12.21
CA PRO A 200 -5.39 -2.76 11.85
C PRO A 200 -5.19 -1.23 11.94
N ASP A 201 -4.54 -0.76 13.01
CA ASP A 201 -4.31 0.67 13.23
C ASP A 201 -3.27 1.23 12.24
N GLU A 202 -2.23 0.45 11.90
CA GLU A 202 -1.24 0.85 10.91
C GLU A 202 -1.81 0.80 9.49
N LEU A 203 -2.69 -0.15 9.18
CA LEU A 203 -3.46 -0.17 7.94
C LEU A 203 -4.37 1.07 7.84
N ASP A 204 -5.08 1.42 8.91
CA ASP A 204 -5.91 2.63 8.99
C ASP A 204 -5.08 3.91 8.82
N ARG A 205 -3.89 3.96 9.44
CA ARG A 205 -2.94 5.06 9.29
C ARG A 205 -2.40 5.15 7.87
N ALA A 206 -2.05 4.02 7.27
CA ALA A 206 -1.54 3.94 5.90
C ALA A 206 -2.61 4.39 4.89
N VAL A 207 -3.89 4.07 5.13
CA VAL A 207 -5.04 4.63 4.37
C VAL A 207 -5.12 6.14 4.55
N ALA A 208 -4.97 6.64 5.79
CA ALA A 208 -5.09 8.07 6.10
C ALA A 208 -3.94 8.92 5.54
N VAL A 209 -2.73 8.37 5.48
CA VAL A 209 -1.53 9.05 4.95
C VAL A 209 -1.45 8.94 3.43
N THR A 210 -2.13 7.96 2.83
CA THR A 210 -2.25 7.87 1.38
C THR A 210 -3.06 9.07 0.89
N ASP A 211 -2.35 10.14 0.56
CA ASP A 211 -2.86 11.29 -0.18
C ASP A 211 -3.23 10.78 -1.56
N LEU A 212 -4.45 10.26 -1.62
CA LEU A 212 -5.17 9.98 -2.83
C LEU A 212 -5.21 11.32 -3.56
N ALA A 213 -4.25 11.57 -4.47
CA ALA A 213 -4.15 12.79 -5.26
C ALA A 213 -5.35 12.90 -6.25
N MET A 214 -6.56 12.97 -5.70
CA MET A 214 -7.85 12.97 -6.36
C MET A 214 -8.21 14.36 -6.83
N ASP A 215 -7.50 15.38 -6.35
CA ASP A 215 -7.68 16.76 -6.79
C ASP A 215 -6.99 17.10 -8.11
N ARG A 216 -6.04 16.27 -8.58
CA ARG A 216 -5.40 16.47 -9.88
C ARG A 216 -6.33 16.02 -11.01
N GLY A 217 -6.48 16.88 -12.03
CA GLY A 217 -7.28 16.60 -13.24
C GLY A 217 -8.72 17.10 -13.21
N GLN A 218 -9.17 17.78 -12.15
CA GLN A 218 -10.51 18.38 -12.08
C GLN A 218 -10.68 19.60 -13.00
N GLY A 219 -9.58 20.17 -13.51
CA GLY A 219 -9.60 21.35 -14.37
C GLY A 219 -10.41 21.16 -15.67
N TRP A 220 -10.39 19.96 -16.24
CA TRP A 220 -11.18 19.63 -17.43
C TRP A 220 -12.69 19.76 -17.19
N TRP A 221 -13.18 19.45 -15.99
CA TRP A 221 -14.60 19.66 -15.65
C TRP A 221 -14.97 21.14 -15.67
N THR A 222 -14.05 22.02 -15.26
CA THR A 222 -14.25 23.47 -15.37
C THR A 222 -14.27 23.91 -16.83
N VAL A 223 -13.37 23.39 -17.68
CA VAL A 223 -13.36 23.68 -19.12
C VAL A 223 -14.67 23.26 -19.79
N VAL A 224 -15.12 22.03 -19.55
CA VAL A 224 -16.40 21.51 -20.05
C VAL A 224 -17.56 22.37 -19.59
N ARG A 225 -17.57 22.77 -18.32
CA ARG A 225 -18.61 23.64 -17.75
C ARG A 225 -18.64 25.01 -18.41
N VAL A 226 -17.48 25.62 -18.66
CA VAL A 226 -17.37 26.91 -19.38
C VAL A 226 -17.88 26.76 -20.81
N LEU A 227 -17.49 25.69 -21.51
CA LEU A 227 -17.92 25.43 -22.87
C LEU A 227 -19.44 25.21 -22.97
N GLN A 228 -20.04 24.46 -22.05
CA GLN A 228 -21.49 24.27 -21.97
C GLN A 228 -22.23 25.60 -21.73
N TRP A 229 -21.68 26.50 -20.89
CA TRP A 229 -22.26 27.83 -20.68
C TRP A 229 -22.18 28.70 -21.94
N ILE A 230 -21.06 28.66 -22.67
CA ILE A 230 -20.92 29.38 -23.94
C ILE A 230 -21.98 28.91 -24.93
N VAL A 231 -22.13 27.59 -25.12
CA VAL A 231 -23.13 27.02 -26.03
C VAL A 231 -24.55 27.36 -25.59
N PHE A 232 -24.82 27.35 -24.28
CA PHE A 232 -26.11 27.76 -23.73
C PHE A 232 -26.42 29.23 -24.03
N PHE A 233 -25.48 30.15 -23.81
CA PHE A 233 -25.69 31.57 -24.13
C PHE A 233 -25.92 31.80 -25.63
N VAL A 234 -25.16 31.11 -26.50
CA VAL A 234 -25.37 31.14 -27.95
C VAL A 234 -26.79 30.71 -28.31
N ALA A 235 -27.30 29.63 -27.72
CA ALA A 235 -28.66 29.15 -27.95
C ALA A 235 -29.73 30.12 -27.41
N VAL A 236 -29.52 30.71 -26.23
CA VAL A 236 -30.44 31.70 -25.62
C VAL A 236 -30.51 32.97 -26.46
N ILE A 237 -29.38 33.49 -26.94
CA ILE A 237 -29.33 34.66 -27.81
C ILE A 237 -30.06 34.38 -29.13
N GLY A 238 -29.82 33.23 -29.76
CA GLY A 238 -30.53 32.81 -30.97
C GLY A 238 -32.04 32.65 -30.77
N GLY A 239 -32.45 32.05 -29.65
CA GLY A 239 -33.87 31.94 -29.29
C GLY A 239 -34.53 33.28 -28.96
N GLY A 240 -33.82 34.17 -28.27
CA GLY A 240 -34.29 35.53 -27.97
C GLY A 240 -34.48 36.35 -29.24
N TRP A 241 -33.60 36.18 -30.24
CA TRP A 241 -33.75 36.81 -31.56
C TRP A 241 -35.02 36.34 -32.27
N LEU A 242 -35.27 35.02 -32.30
CA LEU A 242 -36.50 34.46 -32.89
C LEU A 242 -37.75 34.91 -32.15
N LEU A 243 -37.70 34.99 -30.82
CA LEU A 243 -38.81 35.49 -30.00
C LEU A 243 -39.09 36.97 -30.31
N LEU A 244 -38.05 37.78 -30.48
CA LEU A 244 -38.16 39.19 -30.82
C LEU A 244 -38.76 39.36 -32.22
N ASP A 245 -38.31 38.58 -33.21
CA ASP A 245 -38.91 38.55 -34.54
C ASP A 245 -40.40 38.16 -34.50
N LEU A 246 -40.75 37.17 -33.66
CA LEU A 246 -42.14 36.74 -33.47
C LEU A 246 -43.01 37.85 -32.85
N VAL A 247 -42.49 38.57 -31.85
CA VAL A 247 -43.17 39.69 -31.18
C VAL A 247 -43.32 40.88 -32.13
N LEU A 248 -42.26 41.23 -32.88
CA LEU A 248 -42.30 42.29 -33.89
C LEU A 248 -43.32 41.98 -34.99
N ASN A 249 -43.38 40.73 -35.45
CA ASN A 249 -44.36 40.27 -36.42
C ASN A 249 -45.79 40.32 -35.84
N TYR A 250 -45.97 39.91 -34.58
CA TYR A 250 -47.27 40.03 -33.88
C TYR A 250 -47.72 41.48 -33.71
N LEU A 251 -46.78 42.42 -33.46
CA LEU A 251 -47.05 43.86 -33.35
C LEU A 251 -47.11 44.59 -34.70
N GLN A 252 -46.96 43.88 -35.83
CA GLN A 252 -46.90 44.46 -37.19
C GLN A 252 -45.84 45.56 -37.38
N LEU A 253 -44.73 45.48 -36.63
CA LEU A 253 -43.59 46.38 -36.76
C LEU A 253 -42.64 45.91 -37.89
N PRO A 254 -41.85 46.81 -38.50
CA PRO A 254 -40.88 46.44 -39.52
C PRO A 254 -39.86 45.42 -38.96
N GLN A 255 -39.64 44.36 -39.73
CA GLN A 255 -38.80 43.22 -39.35
C GLN A 255 -37.33 43.62 -39.30
N LEU A 256 -36.55 42.97 -38.44
CA LEU A 256 -35.09 43.12 -38.42
C LEU A 256 -34.49 42.56 -39.73
N PRO A 257 -33.34 43.09 -40.20
CA PRO A 257 -32.69 42.61 -41.41
C PRO A 257 -32.34 41.12 -41.30
N SER A 258 -32.91 40.31 -42.20
CA SER A 258 -32.73 38.85 -42.21
C SER A 258 -31.35 38.49 -42.73
N VAL A 259 -30.37 38.34 -41.84
CA VAL A 259 -29.05 37.80 -42.21
C VAL A 259 -29.22 36.30 -42.44
N MET A 260 -28.93 35.83 -43.66
CA MET A 260 -29.02 34.41 -44.04
C MET A 260 -27.62 33.79 -44.17
N ILE A 261 -27.44 32.58 -43.65
CA ILE A 261 -26.27 31.73 -43.92
C ILE A 261 -26.77 30.51 -44.70
N GLY A 262 -26.46 30.46 -46.01
CA GLY A 262 -26.92 29.39 -46.89
C GLY A 262 -28.44 29.44 -47.13
N ARG A 263 -29.14 28.31 -46.91
CA ARG A 263 -30.59 28.14 -47.15
C ARG A 263 -31.47 28.31 -45.91
N ALA A 264 -30.90 28.62 -44.74
CA ALA A 264 -31.64 28.71 -43.48
C ALA A 264 -31.44 30.09 -42.82
N PRO A 265 -32.46 30.63 -42.12
CA PRO A 265 -32.31 31.82 -41.29
C PRO A 265 -31.22 31.60 -40.24
N LEU A 266 -30.28 32.53 -40.13
CA LEU A 266 -29.18 32.49 -39.16
C LEU A 266 -29.63 32.24 -37.71
N PRO A 267 -30.78 32.79 -37.23
CA PRO A 267 -31.28 32.49 -35.89
C PRO A 267 -31.67 31.02 -35.68
N THR A 268 -32.25 30.37 -36.71
CA THR A 268 -32.61 28.94 -36.66
C THR A 268 -31.36 28.07 -36.59
N VAL A 269 -30.31 28.43 -37.35
CA VAL A 269 -29.02 27.72 -37.33
C VAL A 269 -28.31 27.89 -35.98
N MET A 270 -28.36 29.07 -35.37
CA MET A 270 -27.82 29.29 -34.01
C MET A 270 -28.56 28.45 -32.96
N LEU A 271 -29.89 28.38 -33.04
CA LEU A 271 -30.70 27.63 -32.08
C LEU A 271 -30.52 26.12 -32.23
N LEU A 272 -30.71 25.59 -33.45
CA LEU A 272 -30.53 24.16 -33.72
C LEU A 272 -29.07 23.73 -33.56
N GLY A 273 -28.13 24.51 -34.09
CA GLY A 273 -26.70 24.24 -33.97
C GLY A 273 -26.23 24.26 -32.51
N GLY A 274 -26.64 25.26 -31.73
CA GLY A 274 -26.33 25.35 -30.30
C GLY A 274 -26.94 24.20 -29.49
N ALA A 275 -28.20 23.82 -29.77
CA ALA A 275 -28.83 22.68 -29.12
C ALA A 275 -28.12 21.36 -29.44
N LEU A 276 -27.76 21.13 -30.70
CA LEU A 276 -27.10 19.91 -31.16
C LEU A 276 -25.67 19.80 -30.64
N LEU A 277 -24.90 20.90 -30.66
CA LEU A 277 -23.57 20.98 -30.02
C LEU A 277 -23.64 20.76 -28.51
N GLY A 278 -24.63 21.37 -27.84
CA GLY A 278 -24.80 21.22 -26.39
C GLY A 278 -25.15 19.78 -26.00
N LEU A 279 -25.95 19.09 -26.82
CA LEU A 279 -26.26 17.68 -26.65
C LEU A 279 -25.01 16.80 -26.87
N LEU A 280 -24.25 17.06 -27.94
CA LEU A 280 -23.03 16.33 -28.26
C LEU A 280 -21.97 16.47 -27.15
N ILE A 281 -21.74 17.70 -26.66
CA ILE A 281 -20.83 17.98 -25.56
C ILE A 281 -21.29 17.27 -24.28
N SER A 282 -22.60 17.24 -24.00
CA SER A 282 -23.14 16.51 -22.85
C SER A 282 -22.87 15.01 -22.92
N LEU A 283 -23.13 14.40 -24.08
CA LEU A 283 -22.91 12.97 -24.27
C LEU A 283 -21.42 12.61 -24.10
N LEU A 284 -20.53 13.41 -24.70
CA LEU A 284 -19.08 13.20 -24.61
C LEU A 284 -18.56 13.41 -23.19
N SER A 285 -19.13 14.37 -22.46
CA SER A 285 -18.78 14.65 -21.07
C SER A 285 -19.20 13.53 -20.12
N TRP A 286 -20.33 12.86 -20.40
CA TRP A 286 -20.77 11.71 -19.62
C TRP A 286 -19.78 10.55 -19.71
N ILE A 287 -19.28 10.25 -20.92
CA ILE A 287 -18.25 9.23 -21.15
C ILE A 287 -16.95 9.60 -20.42
N GLY A 288 -16.52 10.87 -20.52
CA GLY A 288 -15.32 11.36 -19.84
C GLY A 288 -15.39 11.24 -18.31
N VAL A 289 -16.56 11.52 -17.72
CA VAL A 289 -16.79 11.35 -16.27
C VAL A 289 -16.69 9.88 -15.85
N GLU A 290 -17.26 8.96 -16.63
CA GLU A 290 -17.23 7.53 -16.32
C GLU A 290 -15.80 6.97 -16.38
N LEU A 291 -15.03 7.37 -17.40
CA LEU A 291 -13.63 6.97 -17.56
C LEU A 291 -12.75 7.54 -16.42
N ASP A 292 -12.90 8.82 -16.09
CA ASP A 292 -12.13 9.44 -14.99
C ASP A 292 -12.48 8.80 -13.64
N ALA A 293 -13.77 8.51 -13.40
CA ALA A 293 -14.22 7.85 -12.18
C ALA A 293 -13.62 6.44 -12.03
N ARG A 294 -13.58 5.65 -13.11
CA ARG A 294 -12.93 4.32 -13.11
C ARG A 294 -11.41 4.40 -12.95
N ALA A 295 -10.76 5.32 -13.65
CA ALA A 295 -9.32 5.49 -13.56
C ALA A 295 -8.89 5.87 -12.14
N LYS A 296 -9.65 6.78 -11.49
CA LYS A 296 -9.38 7.20 -10.12
C LYS A 296 -9.75 6.13 -9.09
N SER A 297 -10.81 5.35 -9.30
CA SER A 297 -11.14 4.25 -8.39
C SER A 297 -10.05 3.17 -8.39
N VAL A 298 -9.54 2.80 -9.57
CA VAL A 298 -8.41 1.85 -9.69
C VAL A 298 -7.13 2.42 -9.08
N ARG A 299 -6.87 3.72 -9.25
CA ARG A 299 -5.71 4.37 -8.63
C ARG A 299 -5.81 4.37 -7.11
N ALA A 300 -6.99 4.63 -6.56
CA ALA A 300 -7.24 4.58 -5.13
C ALA A 300 -7.01 3.17 -4.56
N GLU A 301 -7.56 2.16 -5.23
CA GLU A 301 -7.34 0.76 -4.87
C GLU A 301 -5.85 0.39 -4.89
N ARG A 302 -5.12 0.76 -5.94
CA ARG A 302 -3.68 0.49 -6.05
C ARG A 302 -2.85 1.18 -4.97
N ALA A 303 -3.19 2.43 -4.64
CA ALA A 303 -2.49 3.19 -3.61
C ALA A 303 -2.69 2.54 -2.23
N LEU A 304 -3.94 2.17 -1.92
CA LEU A 304 -4.27 1.41 -0.72
C LEU A 304 -3.51 0.08 -0.69
N THR A 305 -3.61 -0.75 -1.73
CA THR A 305 -2.91 -2.04 -1.78
C THR A 305 -1.40 -1.89 -1.61
N ARG A 306 -0.78 -0.85 -2.17
CA ARG A 306 0.66 -0.59 -1.97
C ARG A 306 0.99 -0.34 -0.51
N SER A 307 0.19 0.46 0.18
CA SER A 307 0.38 0.76 1.60
C SER A 307 0.22 -0.49 2.48
N ILE A 308 -0.72 -1.38 2.11
CA ILE A 308 -0.94 -2.68 2.77
C ILE A 308 0.25 -3.61 2.55
N VAL A 309 0.79 -3.65 1.33
CA VAL A 309 1.99 -4.45 1.00
C VAL A 309 3.18 -3.99 1.83
N GLU A 310 3.37 -2.68 1.99
CA GLU A 310 4.46 -2.12 2.78
C GLU A 310 4.32 -2.46 4.27
N ALA A 311 3.12 -2.31 4.84
CA ALA A 311 2.85 -2.69 6.23
C ALA A 311 3.03 -4.20 6.46
N ALA A 312 2.51 -5.04 5.55
CA ALA A 312 2.67 -6.50 5.64
C ALA A 312 4.13 -6.93 5.52
N ASP A 313 4.90 -6.27 4.66
CA ASP A 313 6.32 -6.56 4.48
C ASP A 313 7.13 -6.24 5.75
N GLN A 314 6.88 -5.09 6.36
CA GLN A 314 7.58 -4.64 7.56
C GLN A 314 7.16 -5.43 8.81
N LEU A 315 5.86 -5.62 9.02
CA LEU A 315 5.32 -6.14 10.29
C LEU A 315 5.24 -7.67 10.34
N VAL A 316 5.22 -8.35 9.18
CA VAL A 316 4.98 -9.80 9.10
C VAL A 316 6.07 -10.51 8.30
N ILE A 317 6.30 -10.12 7.04
CA ILE A 317 7.21 -10.87 6.15
C ILE A 317 8.67 -10.75 6.62
N THR A 318 9.11 -9.55 6.99
CA THR A 318 10.49 -9.30 7.45
C THR A 318 10.81 -10.07 8.74
N PRO A 319 9.98 -10.05 9.80
CA PRO A 319 10.18 -10.88 10.98
C PRO A 319 10.23 -12.38 10.66
N VAL A 320 9.32 -12.88 9.81
CA VAL A 320 9.31 -14.30 9.42
C VAL A 320 10.57 -14.67 8.64
N ASN A 321 10.99 -13.83 7.69
CA ASN A 321 12.24 -14.03 6.95
C ASN A 321 13.45 -14.05 7.88
N THR A 322 13.47 -13.22 8.93
CA THR A 322 14.55 -13.19 9.92
C THR A 322 14.69 -14.55 10.63
N GLU A 323 13.57 -15.18 11.04
CA GLU A 323 13.61 -16.50 11.67
C GLU A 323 13.97 -17.63 10.67
N LEU A 324 13.49 -17.56 9.42
CA LEU A 324 13.88 -18.51 8.36
C LEU A 324 15.37 -18.42 8.02
N GLU A 325 15.92 -17.21 7.98
CA GLU A 325 17.35 -16.97 7.79
C GLU A 325 18.16 -17.48 8.98
N ARG A 326 17.68 -17.25 10.21
CA ARG A 326 18.30 -17.76 11.45
C ARG A 326 18.36 -19.29 11.45
N PHE A 327 17.28 -19.98 11.08
CA PHE A 327 17.24 -21.43 10.92
C PHE A 327 18.28 -21.90 9.89
N ASN A 328 18.23 -21.36 8.67
CA ASN A 328 19.11 -21.79 7.59
C ASN A 328 20.59 -21.47 7.85
N ARG A 329 20.87 -20.37 8.56
CA ARG A 329 22.23 -20.03 9.01
C ARG A 329 22.71 -21.01 10.09
N GLY A 330 21.87 -21.31 11.07
CA GLY A 330 22.16 -22.28 12.13
C GLY A 330 22.50 -23.65 11.56
N ARG A 331 21.65 -24.18 10.67
CA ARG A 331 21.87 -25.45 9.98
C ARG A 331 23.19 -25.47 9.21
N ARG A 332 23.47 -24.43 8.42
CA ARG A 332 24.72 -24.33 7.63
C ARG A 332 25.97 -24.31 8.50
N LEU A 333 25.94 -23.59 9.61
CA LEU A 333 27.06 -23.52 10.56
C LEU A 333 27.28 -24.86 11.26
N ALA A 334 26.20 -25.54 11.64
CA ALA A 334 26.27 -26.88 12.22
C ALA A 334 26.85 -27.88 11.20
N SER A 335 26.39 -27.87 9.94
CA SER A 335 26.96 -28.72 8.88
C SER A 335 28.45 -28.45 8.66
N ARG A 336 28.87 -27.18 8.62
CA ARG A 336 30.28 -26.79 8.45
C ARG A 336 31.19 -27.24 9.61
N ALA A 337 30.64 -27.39 10.82
CA ALA A 337 31.39 -27.82 11.99
C ALA A 337 31.63 -29.34 12.03
N ILE A 338 30.90 -30.13 11.21
CA ILE A 338 31.11 -31.57 11.07
C ILE A 338 32.32 -31.87 10.17
N GLY A 339 32.60 -31.01 9.20
CA GLY A 339 33.63 -31.19 8.18
C GLY A 339 33.06 -31.02 6.79
#